data_AF-A0A519EF58-F1
#
_entry.id   AF-A0A519EF58-F1
#
_cell.length_a   1.000
_cell.length_b   1.000
_cell.length_c   1.000
_cell.angle_alpha   90.00
_cell.angle_beta   90.00
_cell.angle_gamma   90.00
#
_symmetry.space_group_name_H-M   'P 1'
#
loop_
_entity.id
_entity.type
_entity.pdbx_description
1 polymer ?
#
loop_
_entity_poly.entity_id
_entity_poly.type
_entity_poly.pdbx_seq_one_letter_code
_entity_poly.pdbx_strand_id
1 'polypeptide(L)'
;MLLDLNNAASIVEWWCIFPERHGPLLADWERRRPEHAAEIGRARRLIKADPARRALLARSQADERRARPVPEYRPSFDEVAAGELRDEDSVDVVAV
;
A
#
# COMPACT_ATOMS: atom_id res chain seq x y z
N MET A 1 20.54 -11.92 3.78
CA MET A 1 19.76 -13.17 3.62
C MET A 1 19.60 -13.45 2.14
N LEU A 2 19.86 -14.66 1.67
CA LEU A 2 19.66 -15.03 0.27
C LEU A 2 18.20 -15.42 0.07
N LEU A 3 17.53 -14.78 -0.89
CA LEU A 3 16.16 -15.11 -1.27
C LEU A 3 16.16 -16.29 -2.24
N ASP A 4 15.44 -17.36 -1.88
CA ASP A 4 15.12 -18.48 -2.78
C ASP A 4 13.62 -18.49 -3.07
N LEU A 5 13.25 -18.22 -4.33
CA LEU A 5 11.86 -18.19 -4.78
C LEU A 5 11.22 -19.59 -4.94
N ASN A 6 12.03 -20.66 -4.82
CA ASN A 6 11.53 -22.04 -4.80
C ASN A 6 11.25 -22.55 -3.38
N ASN A 7 11.43 -21.71 -2.37
CA ASN A 7 11.26 -22.08 -0.98
C ASN A 7 10.38 -21.06 -0.26
N ALA A 8 9.12 -21.43 0.01
CA ALA A 8 8.19 -20.56 0.72
C ALA A 8 8.72 -20.04 2.07
N ALA A 9 9.52 -20.81 2.82
CA ALA A 9 10.07 -20.33 4.10
C ALA A 9 11.10 -19.21 3.88
N SER A 10 11.99 -19.35 2.89
CA SER A 10 12.93 -18.28 2.50
C SER A 10 12.17 -17.03 2.06
N ILE A 11 11.11 -17.16 1.27
CA ILE A 11 10.27 -16.03 0.86
C ILE A 11 9.66 -15.32 2.07
N VAL A 12 9.15 -16.08 3.06
CA VAL A 12 8.56 -15.51 4.27
C VAL A 12 9.61 -14.77 5.12
N GLU A 13 10.78 -15.38 5.33
CA GLU A 13 11.88 -14.75 6.08
C GLU A 13 12.34 -13.45 5.41
N TRP A 14 12.49 -13.46 4.08
CA TRP A 14 12.83 -12.27 3.31
C TRP A 14 11.76 -11.19 3.44
N TRP A 15 10.48 -11.57 3.33
CA TRP A 15 9.35 -10.64 3.45
C TRP A 15 9.32 -9.97 4.83
N CYS A 16 9.59 -10.71 5.91
CA CYS A 16 9.60 -10.19 7.28
C CYS A 16 10.64 -9.08 7.52
N ILE A 17 11.70 -8.98 6.71
CA ILE A 17 12.74 -7.95 6.85
C ILE A 17 12.18 -6.57 6.48
N PHE A 18 11.38 -6.49 5.42
CA PHE A 18 10.79 -5.22 5.00
C PHE A 18 9.41 -5.41 4.34
N PRO A 19 8.36 -5.72 5.13
CA PRO A 19 7.03 -6.07 4.64
C PRO A 19 6.42 -5.06 3.67
N GLU A 20 6.67 -3.77 3.91
CA GLU A 20 6.15 -2.63 3.15
C GLU A 20 6.69 -2.61 1.73
N ARG A 21 7.98 -2.93 1.56
CA ARG A 21 8.64 -2.97 0.24
C ARG A 21 8.46 -4.33 -0.43
N HIS A 22 8.51 -5.41 0.34
CA HIS A 22 8.51 -6.77 -0.19
C HIS A 22 7.10 -7.28 -0.51
N GLY A 23 6.06 -6.78 0.18
CA GLY A 23 4.67 -7.14 -0.08
C GLY A 23 4.23 -6.89 -1.53
N PRO A 24 4.37 -5.65 -2.06
CA PRO A 24 4.04 -5.35 -3.45
C PRO A 24 4.88 -6.15 -4.46
N LEU A 25 6.16 -6.39 -4.16
CA LEU A 25 7.04 -7.20 -5.00
C LEU A 25 6.57 -8.65 -5.11
N LEU A 26 6.09 -9.26 -4.02
CA LEU A 26 5.51 -10.62 -4.08
C LEU A 26 4.29 -10.69 -4.99
N ALA A 27 3.39 -9.70 -4.92
CA ALA A 27 2.21 -9.64 -5.78
C ALA A 27 2.58 -9.41 -7.27
N ASP A 28 3.65 -8.68 -7.53
CA ASP A 28 4.18 -8.51 -8.88
C ASP A 28 4.85 -9.78 -9.40
N TRP A 29 5.70 -10.42 -8.59
CA TRP A 29 6.40 -11.65 -8.98
C TRP A 29 5.47 -12.84 -9.15
N GLU A 30 4.42 -12.97 -8.33
CA GLU A 30 3.39 -14.01 -8.51
C GLU A 30 2.74 -13.94 -9.90
N ARG A 31 2.63 -12.73 -10.48
CA ARG A 31 2.07 -12.51 -11.82
C ARG A 31 3.09 -12.69 -12.94
N ARG A 32 4.34 -12.27 -12.72
CA ARG A 32 5.39 -12.24 -13.76
C ARG A 32 6.23 -13.50 -13.84
N ARG A 33 6.26 -14.32 -12.78
CA ARG A 33 7.09 -15.52 -12.65
C ARG A 33 6.23 -16.74 -12.35
N PRO A 34 5.50 -17.27 -13.35
CA PRO A 34 4.59 -18.40 -13.17
C PRO A 34 5.29 -19.64 -12.59
N GLU A 35 6.57 -19.84 -12.89
CA GLU A 35 7.41 -20.93 -12.37
C GLU A 35 7.55 -20.92 -10.83
N HIS A 36 7.41 -19.75 -10.20
CA HIS A 36 7.49 -19.59 -8.75
C HIS A 36 6.15 -19.26 -8.09
N ALA A 37 5.08 -19.12 -8.88
CA ALA A 37 3.77 -18.69 -8.38
C ALA A 37 3.23 -19.62 -7.28
N ALA A 38 3.49 -20.93 -7.38
CA ALA A 38 3.07 -21.90 -6.37
C ALA A 38 3.71 -21.63 -5.00
N GLU A 39 5.02 -21.42 -4.96
CA GLU A 39 5.77 -21.17 -3.72
C GLU A 39 5.53 -19.76 -3.16
N ILE A 40 5.39 -18.76 -4.04
CA ILE A 40 4.96 -17.42 -3.63
C ILE A 40 3.55 -17.47 -3.02
N GLY A 41 2.61 -18.16 -3.65
CA GLY A 41 1.26 -18.35 -3.11
C GLY A 41 1.24 -19.13 -1.79
N ARG A 42 2.15 -20.10 -1.62
CA ARG A 42 2.36 -20.80 -0.34
C ARG A 42 2.90 -19.87 0.73
N ALA A 43 3.92 -19.07 0.44
CA ALA A 43 4.47 -18.07 1.35
C ALA A 43 3.39 -17.07 1.81
N ARG A 44 2.54 -16.59 0.90
CA ARG A 44 1.40 -15.71 1.23
C ARG A 44 0.41 -16.37 2.19
N ARG A 45 0.14 -17.67 2.03
CA ARG A 45 -0.70 -18.43 2.97
C ARG A 45 -0.05 -18.53 4.34
N LEU A 46 1.26 -18.80 4.41
CA LEU A 46 2.00 -18.86 5.67
C LEU A 46 2.02 -17.52 6.41
N ILE A 47 2.19 -16.40 5.69
CA ILE A 47 2.12 -15.05 6.27
C ILE A 47 0.74 -14.79 6.89
N LYS A 48 -0.34 -15.20 6.21
CA LYS A 48 -1.71 -15.00 6.70
C LYS A 48 -2.10 -15.92 7.86
N ALA A 49 -1.51 -17.11 7.90
CA ALA A 49 -1.79 -18.12 8.94
C ALA A 49 -1.15 -17.76 10.28
N ASP A 50 0.01 -17.12 10.27
CA ASP A 50 0.72 -16.69 11.48
C ASP A 50 0.16 -15.36 12.01
N PRO A 51 -0.29 -15.27 13.28
CA PRO A 51 -0.88 -14.06 13.83
C PRO A 51 0.05 -12.85 13.85
N ALA A 52 1.34 -13.04 14.15
CA ALA A 52 2.32 -11.95 14.24
C ALA A 52 2.64 -11.40 12.84
N ARG A 53 2.82 -12.29 11.86
CA ARG A 53 3.05 -11.90 10.46
C ARG A 53 1.81 -11.26 9.84
N ARG A 54 0.61 -11.72 10.19
CA ARG A 54 -0.64 -11.08 9.79
C ARG A 54 -0.76 -9.66 10.33
N ALA A 55 -0.34 -9.42 11.57
CA ALA A 55 -0.30 -8.07 12.14
C ALA A 55 0.73 -7.16 11.44
N LEU A 56 1.89 -7.70 11.07
CA LEU A 56 2.88 -6.99 10.23
C LEU A 56 2.27 -6.61 8.87
N LEU A 57 1.61 -7.55 8.20
CA LEU A 57 0.95 -7.28 6.91
C LEU A 57 -0.14 -6.21 7.02
N ALA A 58 -0.92 -6.22 8.10
CA ALA A 58 -1.96 -5.22 8.32
C ALA A 58 -1.36 -3.81 8.52
N ARG A 59 -0.25 -3.71 9.27
CA ARG A 59 0.48 -2.45 9.46
C ARG A 59 1.08 -1.93 8.17
N SER A 60 1.76 -2.79 7.40
CA SER A 60 2.38 -2.39 6.14
C SER A 60 1.36 -1.87 5.14
N GLN A 61 0.16 -2.47 5.09
CA GLN A 61 -0.95 -1.99 4.26
C GLN A 61 -1.55 -0.66 4.76
N ALA A 62 -1.60 -0.44 6.07
CA ALA A 62 -2.06 0.83 6.63
C ALA A 62 -1.08 1.96 6.30
N ASP A 63 0.22 1.69 6.37
CA ASP A 63 1.27 2.66 6.05
C ASP A 63 1.28 3.01 4.56
N GLU A 64 1.09 2.03 3.67
CA GLU A 64 0.94 2.28 2.23
C GLU A 64 -0.27 3.20 1.93
N ARG A 65 -1.39 3.00 2.62
CA ARG A 65 -2.59 3.86 2.49
C ARG A 65 -2.35 5.28 2.99
N ARG A 66 -1.58 5.45 4.06
CA ARG A 66 -1.21 6.77 4.61
C ARG A 66 -0.20 7.49 3.73
N ALA A 67 0.72 6.75 3.14
CA ALA A 67 1.75 7.28 2.25
C ALA A 67 1.22 7.64 0.86
N ARG A 68 0.08 7.09 0.45
CA ARG A 68 -0.58 7.49 -0.80
C ARG A 68 -1.10 8.92 -0.64
N PRO A 69 -0.55 9.92 -1.35
CA PRO A 69 -1.08 11.26 -1.27
C PRO A 69 -2.55 11.23 -1.70
N VAL A 70 -3.40 11.87 -0.91
CA VAL A 70 -4.75 12.24 -1.37
C VAL A 70 -4.52 13.01 -2.66
N PRO A 71 -5.19 12.67 -3.79
CA PRO A 71 -5.06 13.48 -4.98
C PRO A 71 -5.45 14.91 -4.60
N GLU A 72 -4.47 15.81 -4.54
CA GLU A 72 -4.73 17.23 -4.42
C GLU A 72 -5.58 17.58 -5.63
N TYR A 73 -6.86 17.87 -5.38
CA TYR A 73 -7.71 18.46 -6.38
C TYR A 73 -7.10 19.80 -6.75
N ARG A 74 -6.32 19.84 -7.83
CA ARG A 74 -6.01 21.08 -8.50
C ARG A 74 -7.18 21.36 -9.42
N PRO A 75 -8.05 22.34 -9.10
CA PRO A 75 -9.08 22.74 -10.05
C PRO A 75 -8.41 23.07 -11.38
N SER A 76 -9.02 22.59 -12.45
CA SER A 76 -8.52 22.88 -13.79
C SER A 76 -8.69 24.37 -14.09
N PHE A 77 -7.89 24.92 -14.99
CA PHE A 77 -7.97 26.34 -15.36
C PHE A 77 -9.37 26.72 -15.88
N ASP A 78 -10.09 25.77 -16.48
CA ASP A 78 -11.48 25.92 -16.93
C ASP A 78 -12.47 26.11 -15.76
N GLU A 79 -12.25 25.49 -14.60
CA GLU A 79 -13.13 25.67 -13.42
C GLU A 79 -12.94 27.03 -12.75
N VAL A 80 -11.70 27.54 -12.74
CA VAL A 80 -11.40 28.88 -12.20
C VAL A 80 -11.94 29.96 -13.14
N ALA A 81 -11.82 29.76 -14.46
CA ALA A 81 -12.36 30.67 -15.46
C ALA A 81 -13.90 30.65 -15.56
N ALA A 82 -14.54 29.52 -15.23
CA ALA A 82 -16.00 29.38 -15.20
C ALA A 82 -16.67 30.05 -13.98
N GLY A 83 -15.90 30.58 -13.01
CA GLY A 83 -16.44 31.37 -11.90
C GLY A 83 -17.26 30.56 -10.89
N GLU A 84 -17.06 29.25 -10.79
CA GLU A 84 -17.80 28.37 -9.87
C GLU A 84 -17.30 28.40 -8.42
N LEU A 85 -16.29 29.21 -8.11
CA LEU A 85 -15.94 29.54 -6.72
C LEU A 85 -16.63 30.85 -6.33
N ARG A 86 -17.88 30.74 -5.87
CA ARG A 86 -18.47 31.77 -5.02
C ARG A 86 -17.79 31.69 -3.66
N ASP A 87 -17.18 32.79 -3.24
CA ASP A 87 -16.81 33.05 -1.85
C ASP A 87 -18.07 33.03 -0.97
N GLU A 88 -18.56 31.85 -0.61
CA GLU A 88 -19.62 31.66 0.39
C GLU A 88 -19.14 30.67 1.44
N ASP A 89 -18.10 31.06 2.17
CA ASP A 89 -17.97 30.70 3.59
C ASP A 89 -17.29 31.83 4.36
N SER A 90 -18.00 32.96 4.41
CA SER A 90 -17.79 34.00 5.41
C SER A 90 -18.22 33.45 6.77
N VAL A 91 -17.33 32.73 7.45
CA VAL A 91 -17.48 32.48 8.90
C VAL A 91 -16.93 33.68 9.66
N ASP A 92 -17.84 34.59 9.98
CA ASP A 92 -17.72 35.57 11.07
C ASP A 92 -17.32 34.83 12.36
N VAL A 93 -16.10 35.07 12.84
CA VAL A 93 -15.73 34.72 14.22
C VAL A 93 -15.51 36.03 14.97
N VAL A 94 -16.60 36.52 15.54
CA VAL A 94 -16.63 37.52 16.61
C VAL A 94 -15.80 37.00 17.78
N ALA A 95 -14.74 37.73 18.13
CA ALA A 95 -14.05 37.56 19.42
C ALA A 95 -14.27 38.82 20.26
N VAL A 96 -14.89 38.59 21.42
CA VAL A 96 -15.17 39.53 22.53
C VAL A 96 -13.88 39.88 23.28
#